data_AF-A0A1I4WA51-F1
#
_entry.id   AF-A0A1I4WA51-F1
#
_cell.length_a   1.000
_cell.length_b   1.000
_cell.length_c   1.000
_cell.angle_alpha   90.00
_cell.angle_beta   90.00
_cell.angle_gamma   90.00
#
_symmetry.space_group_name_H-M   'P 1'
#
loop_
_entity.id
_entity.type
_entity.pdbx_description
1 polymer ?
#
loop_
_entity_poly.entity_id
_entity_poly.type
_entity_poly.pdbx_seq_one_letter_code
_entity_poly.pdbx_strand_id
1 'polypeptide(L)' 'MSSPMDRKQEQREAAHPVDPASGPLTTDQGVAVDHTDDSLTAGERGPTLMEDFHFREKLTHFDHERIPVGVPPRL' A
#
# COMPACT_ATOMS: atom_id res chain seq x y z
N MET A 1 -3.48 -5.68 -36.40
CA MET A 1 -4.92 -5.46 -36.16
C MET A 1 -5.14 -5.53 -34.67
N SER A 2 -5.33 -4.39 -34.01
CA SER A 2 -5.54 -4.33 -32.55
C SER A 2 -6.91 -4.93 -32.24
N SER A 3 -6.97 -5.96 -31.38
CA SER A 3 -8.25 -6.47 -30.90
C SER A 3 -8.96 -5.32 -30.15
N PRO A 4 -10.25 -5.05 -30.41
CA PRO A 4 -10.97 -4.05 -29.63
C PRO A 4 -10.94 -4.49 -28.16
N MET A 5 -10.53 -3.59 -27.27
CA MET A 5 -10.42 -3.87 -25.85
C MET A 5 -11.77 -4.36 -25.32
N ASP A 6 -11.77 -5.47 -24.58
CA ASP A 6 -12.97 -5.96 -23.91
C ASP A 6 -13.46 -4.89 -22.90
N ARG A 7 -14.78 -4.74 -22.71
CA ARG A 7 -15.36 -3.75 -21.79
C ARG A 7 -14.79 -3.86 -20.36
N LYS A 8 -14.40 -5.07 -19.96
CA LYS A 8 -13.74 -5.33 -18.67
C LYS A 8 -12.33 -4.72 -18.59
N GLN A 9 -11.61 -4.70 -19.71
CA GLN A 9 -10.28 -4.13 -19.78
C GLN A 9 -10.33 -2.60 -19.66
N GLU A 10 -11.29 -1.95 -20.34
CA GLU A 10 -11.52 -0.50 -20.22
C GLU A 10 -11.85 -0.10 -18.77
N GLN A 11 -12.69 -0.87 -18.07
CA GLN A 11 -13.02 -0.63 -16.65
C GLN A 11 -11.79 -0.70 -15.74
N ARG A 12 -10.90 -1.67 -15.98
CA ARG A 12 -9.67 -1.83 -15.20
C ARG A 12 -8.67 -0.71 -15.45
N GLU A 13 -8.57 -0.24 -16.68
CA GLU A 13 -7.71 0.89 -17.05
C GLU A 13 -8.19 2.19 -16.44
N ALA A 14 -9.51 2.42 -16.40
CA ALA A 14 -10.10 3.57 -15.73
C ALA A 14 -9.80 3.61 -14.21
N ALA A 15 -9.60 2.44 -13.59
CA ALA A 15 -9.27 2.30 -12.17
C ALA A 15 -7.78 2.03 -11.92
N HIS A 16 -6.92 2.18 -12.93
CA HIS A 16 -5.50 1.92 -12.77
C HIS A 16 -4.89 2.92 -11.77
N PRO A 17 -4.14 2.46 -10.76
CA PRO A 17 -3.46 3.36 -9.85
C PRO A 17 -2.44 4.21 -10.61
N VAL A 18 -2.19 5.41 -10.09
CA VAL A 18 -1.12 6.28 -10.60
C VAL A 18 0.24 5.59 -10.49
N ASP A 19 1.12 5.88 -11.45
CA ASP A 19 2.48 5.36 -11.46
C ASP A 19 3.22 5.81 -10.17
N PRO A 20 3.72 4.88 -9.34
CA PRO A 20 4.43 5.22 -8.11
C PRO A 20 5.70 6.06 -8.36
N ALA A 21 6.28 6.05 -9.56
CA ALA A 21 7.43 6.89 -9.91
C ALA A 21 7.05 8.35 -10.25
N SER A 22 5.75 8.66 -10.34
CA SER A 22 5.27 9.98 -10.80
C SER A 22 5.13 11.04 -9.69
N GLY A 23 5.37 10.69 -8.42
CA GLY A 23 5.20 11.60 -7.29
C GLY A 23 6.04 11.23 -6.06
N PRO A 24 5.97 12.03 -4.97
CA PRO A 24 6.62 11.68 -3.72
C PRO A 24 5.98 10.43 -3.10
N LEU A 25 6.75 9.71 -2.28
CA LEU A 25 6.19 8.65 -1.44
C LEU A 25 5.22 9.28 -0.43
N THR A 26 4.04 8.69 -0.27
CA THR A 26 3.04 9.16 0.69
C THR A 26 2.52 8.04 1.57
N THR A 27 1.90 8.41 2.69
CA THR A 27 0.97 7.56 3.42
C THR A 27 -0.30 7.31 2.62
N ASP A 28 -1.14 6.40 3.10
CA ASP A 28 -2.47 6.14 2.51
C ASP A 28 -3.39 7.37 2.61
N GLN A 29 -3.10 8.30 3.51
CA GLN A 29 -3.80 9.58 3.66
C GLN A 29 -3.20 10.73 2.82
N GLY A 30 -2.19 10.44 2.00
CA GLY A 30 -1.56 11.42 1.13
C GLY A 30 -0.55 12.36 1.81
N VAL A 31 -0.07 12.01 3.01
CA VAL A 31 1.00 12.78 3.68
C VAL A 31 2.35 12.35 3.10
N ALA A 32 3.15 13.30 2.64
CA ALA A 32 4.48 13.02 2.10
C ALA A 32 5.40 12.39 3.17
N VAL A 33 6.18 11.40 2.75
CA VAL A 33 7.12 10.64 3.59
C VAL A 33 8.52 10.86 3.05
N ASP A 34 9.38 11.46 3.86
CA ASP A 34 10.77 11.75 3.47
C ASP A 34 11.72 10.57 3.69
N HIS A 35 11.45 9.73 4.69
CA HIS A 35 12.30 8.61 5.08
C HIS A 35 11.46 7.38 5.45
N THR A 36 11.81 6.21 4.92
CA THR A 36 11.08 4.95 5.17
C THR A 36 11.91 3.86 5.83
N ASP A 37 13.24 4.02 5.94
CA ASP A 37 14.13 2.96 6.42
C ASP A 37 14.33 2.98 7.94
N ASP A 38 13.88 4.03 8.61
CA ASP A 38 14.02 4.24 10.05
C ASP A 38 12.66 4.52 10.70
N SER A 39 12.52 4.13 11.97
CA SER A 39 11.37 4.49 12.81
C SER A 39 11.70 5.69 13.69
N LEU A 40 10.68 6.42 14.13
CA LEU A 40 10.82 7.48 15.12
C LEU A 40 11.11 6.91 16.51
N THR A 41 12.23 7.32 17.11
CA THR A 41 12.72 6.81 18.39
C THR A 41 13.00 7.93 19.40
N ALA A 42 12.98 7.60 20.70
CA ALA A 42 13.42 8.50 21.76
C ALA A 42 14.96 8.59 21.83
N GLY A 43 15.58 9.20 20.81
CA GLY A 43 17.03 9.30 20.64
C GLY A 43 17.61 8.14 19.81
N GLU A 44 18.87 8.28 19.37
CA GLU A 44 19.51 7.38 18.37
C GLU A 44 19.42 5.89 18.68
N ARG A 45 19.44 5.51 19.97
CA ARG A 45 19.30 4.11 20.43
C ARG A 45 18.17 3.94 21.45
N GLY A 46 17.18 4.82 21.38
CA GLY A 46 15.99 4.78 22.24
C GLY A 46 14.90 3.86 21.71
N PRO A 47 13.84 3.61 22.50
CA PRO A 47 12.66 2.87 22.04
C PRO A 47 11.90 3.63 20.95
N THR A 48 11.19 2.89 20.09
CA THR A 48 10.27 3.44 19.08
C THR A 48 9.08 4.13 19.76
N LEU A 49 8.69 5.29 19.23
CA LEU A 49 7.57 6.07 19.74
C LEU A 49 6.25 5.63 19.08
N MET A 50 5.18 5.59 19.88
CA MET A 50 3.83 5.25 19.39
C MET A 50 3.22 6.33 18.48
N GLU A 51 3.74 7.55 18.54
CA GLU A 51 3.31 8.65 17.68
C GLU A 51 3.78 8.49 16.24
N ASP A 52 4.67 7.53 15.95
CA ASP A 52 5.06 7.17 14.58
C ASP A 52 3.86 6.56 13.84
N PHE A 53 3.11 7.40 13.15
CA PHE A 53 1.94 6.97 12.40
C PHE A 53 2.32 6.31 11.07
N HIS A 54 3.43 6.72 10.43
CA HIS A 54 3.89 6.14 9.18
C HIS A 54 4.31 4.68 9.37
N PHE A 55 5.13 4.41 10.40
CA PHE A 55 5.54 3.05 10.74
C PHE A 55 4.34 2.15 11.07
N ARG A 56 3.42 2.64 11.90
CA ARG A 56 2.23 1.86 12.28
C ARG A 56 1.33 1.57 11.09
N GLU A 57 1.07 2.55 10.24
CA GLU A 57 0.26 2.36 9.03
C GLU A 57 0.87 1.27 8.15
N LYS A 58 2.16 1.38 7.81
CA LYS A 58 2.89 0.42 6.99
C LYS A 58 2.86 -1.00 7.57
N LEU A 59 3.11 -1.14 8.87
CA LEU A 59 3.09 -2.44 9.54
C LEU A 59 1.66 -3.02 9.57
N THR A 60 0.66 -2.21 9.89
CA THR A 60 -0.73 -2.68 9.90
C THR A 60 -1.21 -3.10 8.53
N HIS A 61 -0.82 -2.40 7.46
CA HIS A 61 -1.13 -2.83 6.11
C HIS A 61 -0.55 -4.23 5.83
N PHE A 62 0.75 -4.40 6.13
CA PHE A 62 1.46 -5.66 5.95
C PHE A 62 0.84 -6.83 6.72
N ASP A 63 0.55 -6.63 8.01
CA ASP A 63 -0.04 -7.65 8.88
C ASP A 63 -1.39 -8.17 8.36
N HIS A 64 -2.12 -7.35 7.60
CA HIS A 64 -3.43 -7.67 7.05
C HIS A 64 -3.40 -7.99 5.54
N GLU A 65 -2.23 -8.16 4.91
CA GLU A 65 -2.13 -8.53 3.48
C GLU A 65 -2.71 -9.91 3.18
N ARG A 66 -2.76 -10.78 4.19
CA ARG A 66 -3.26 -12.15 4.02
C ARG A 66 -4.79 -12.16 3.98
N ILE A 67 -5.32 -12.58 2.84
CA ILE A 67 -6.75 -12.85 2.64
C ILE A 67 -6.99 -14.36 2.77
N PRO A 68 -8.12 -14.81 3.36
CA PRO A 68 -8.44 -16.23 3.42
C PRO A 68 -8.44 -16.89 2.03
N VAL A 69 -7.92 -18.12 1.96
CA VAL A 69 -8.09 -18.95 0.77
C VAL A 69 -9.57 -19.31 0.61
N GLY A 70 -10.10 -19.17 -0.60
CA GLY A 70 -11.48 -19.56 -0.89
C GLY A 70 -11.72 -21.03 -0.58
N VAL A 71 -12.87 -21.34 0.02
CA VAL A 71 -13.28 -22.74 0.26
C VAL A 71 -13.82 -23.30 -1.06
N PRO A 72 -13.35 -24.46 -1.54
CA PRO A 72 -13.89 -25.06 -2.75
C PRO A 72 -15.36 -25.45 -2.56
N PRO A 73 -16.18 -25.42 -3.64
CA PRO A 73 -17.58 -25.82 -3.56
C PRO A 73 -17.69 -27.29 -3.13
N ARG A 74 -18.60 -27.60 -2.19
CA ARG A 74 -18.95 -28.99 -1.88
C ARG A 74 -19.68 -29.58 -3.09
N LEU A 75 -19.16 -30.69 -3.61
CA LEU A 75 -19.83 -31.55 -4.58
C LEU A 75 -21.01 -32.28 -3.92
#